data_AF-F1L6P2-F1
#
_entry.id   AF-F1L6P2-F1
#
_cell.length_a   1.000
_cell.length_b   1.000
_cell.length_c   1.000
_cell.angle_alpha   90.00
_cell.angle_beta   90.00
_cell.angle_gamma   90.00
#
_symmetry.space_group_name_H-M   'P 1'
#
loop_
_entity.id
_entity.type
_entity.pdbx_description
1 polymer ?
#
loop_
_entity_poly.entity_id
_entity_poly.type
_entity_poly.pdbx_seq_one_letter_code
_entity_poly.pdbx_strand_id
1 'polypeptide(L)'
;MASTDADHDFGENRQLHIIEWEHLDLYKFYPLAMASSWSIRCLLYPMSVVKSRLQLQKQNTVYRGMRHAFIHILRNEGFTALYRGFWMTLPQLSASFLYSGAYEKIRDLLQAHAGLSSAAILSALAGAAASATTQLIFVPTDIIAQHMMVHNNPDSFIGSMRNAAVINFVKEDPLGKRLTLGLRVTRAVYCVDGFKGFYRGFLSSIMLYIPSSMVFWVTYYNVLDLFKALRRHVIYPALTTLSEDGQLSQAYVEKHHYRNIFVDQALAGSLSGMSAAICTNPLEVLRIRVQVHRTSYAETIRRLMKYEGTRVFTKGLPPRIINNGIYSCLIMLGYETVKKLCVLPQFRDHIVW
;
A
#
# COMPACT_ATOMS: atom_id res chain seq x y z
N MET A 1 39.37 -27.13 -25.31
CA MET A 1 39.86 -26.57 -26.59
C MET A 1 38.69 -26.63 -27.55
N ALA A 2 38.04 -25.56 -27.99
CA ALA A 2 38.28 -24.12 -28.03
C ALA A 2 36.89 -23.46 -27.83
N SER A 3 36.67 -22.49 -26.94
CA SER A 3 36.92 -21.04 -27.11
C SER A 3 36.54 -20.53 -28.50
N THR A 4 35.32 -20.02 -28.62
CA THR A 4 35.01 -18.97 -29.59
C THR A 4 34.11 -17.94 -28.90
N ASP A 5 34.74 -16.80 -28.68
CA ASP A 5 34.20 -15.55 -28.19
C ASP A 5 32.92 -15.17 -28.93
N ALA A 6 31.85 -14.99 -28.16
CA ALA A 6 30.72 -14.16 -28.55
C ALA A 6 30.76 -12.93 -27.64
N ASP A 7 31.75 -12.07 -27.91
CA ASP A 7 31.72 -10.67 -27.52
C ASP A 7 30.48 -10.05 -28.17
N HIS A 8 29.39 -10.02 -27.41
CA HIS A 8 28.27 -9.15 -27.70
C HIS A 8 28.74 -7.72 -27.49
N ASP A 9 29.13 -7.11 -28.60
CA ASP A 9 29.39 -5.69 -28.80
C ASP A 9 28.30 -4.85 -28.10
N PHE A 10 28.62 -4.38 -26.89
CA PHE A 10 27.81 -3.45 -26.12
C PHE A 10 27.97 -2.08 -26.76
N GLY A 11 27.01 -1.70 -27.61
CA GLY A 11 26.95 -0.37 -28.19
C GLY A 11 27.06 0.72 -27.12
N GLU A 12 28.14 1.48 -27.17
CA GLU A 12 28.35 2.74 -26.46
C GLU A 12 27.15 3.68 -26.73
N ASN A 13 26.62 4.31 -25.68
CA ASN A 13 25.51 5.29 -25.69
C ASN A 13 24.05 4.79 -25.73
N ARG A 14 23.68 3.78 -24.95
CA ARG A 14 22.26 3.68 -24.48
C ARG A 14 22.13 4.25 -23.07
N GLN A 15 21.55 5.44 -22.98
CA GLN A 15 21.05 6.00 -21.72
C GLN A 15 19.97 5.05 -21.16
N LEU A 16 20.17 4.54 -19.95
CA LEU A 16 19.22 3.69 -19.27
C LEU A 16 18.17 4.57 -18.58
N HIS A 17 16.97 4.63 -19.17
CA HIS A 17 15.85 5.46 -18.67
C HIS A 17 14.96 4.73 -17.65
N ILE A 18 15.03 3.40 -17.58
CA ILE A 18 14.29 2.57 -16.62
C ILE A 18 15.30 1.65 -15.93
N ILE A 19 15.46 1.79 -14.62
CA ILE A 19 16.34 0.93 -13.83
C ILE A 19 15.62 -0.41 -13.61
N GLU A 20 15.96 -1.39 -14.44
CA GLU A 20 15.54 -2.78 -14.27
C GLU A 20 16.36 -3.51 -13.20
N TRP A 21 15.87 -4.65 -12.72
CA TRP A 21 16.49 -5.45 -11.64
C TRP A 21 17.93 -5.85 -11.94
N GLU A 22 18.27 -6.03 -13.22
CA GLU A 22 19.61 -6.43 -13.69
C GLU A 22 20.66 -5.33 -13.48
N HIS A 23 20.23 -4.07 -13.32
CA HIS A 23 21.10 -2.92 -13.09
C HIS A 23 21.36 -2.64 -11.60
N LEU A 24 20.74 -3.41 -10.70
CA LEU A 24 20.74 -3.18 -9.26
C LEU A 24 21.53 -4.27 -8.52
N ASP A 25 22.29 -3.86 -7.52
CA ASP A 25 22.89 -4.76 -6.53
C ASP A 25 21.78 -5.26 -5.60
N LEU A 26 21.20 -6.42 -5.96
CA LEU A 26 20.07 -7.01 -5.25
C LEU A 26 20.39 -7.30 -3.77
N TYR A 27 21.64 -7.62 -3.45
CA TYR A 27 22.07 -7.92 -2.10
C TYR A 27 21.97 -6.68 -1.18
N LYS A 28 22.29 -5.49 -1.71
CA LYS A 28 22.12 -4.22 -0.99
C LYS A 28 20.69 -3.68 -1.07
N PHE A 29 20.04 -3.90 -2.21
CA PHE A 29 18.71 -3.39 -2.49
C PHE A 29 17.65 -3.96 -1.54
N TYR A 30 17.62 -5.29 -1.33
CA TYR A 30 16.56 -5.90 -0.53
C TYR A 30 16.54 -5.45 0.93
N PRO A 31 17.64 -5.48 1.71
CA PRO A 31 17.64 -5.01 3.09
C PRO A 31 17.27 -3.53 3.20
N LEU A 32 17.77 -2.69 2.28
CA LEU A 32 17.52 -1.25 2.31
C LEU A 32 16.07 -0.92 1.93
N ALA A 33 15.50 -1.63 0.94
CA ALA A 33 14.09 -1.52 0.58
C ALA A 33 13.17 -1.95 1.73
N MET A 34 13.50 -3.04 2.44
CA MET A 34 12.77 -3.47 3.62
C MET A 34 12.84 -2.46 4.76
N ALA A 35 14.03 -1.93 5.05
CA ALA A 35 14.23 -0.92 6.10
C ALA A 35 13.46 0.38 5.80
N SER A 36 13.51 0.84 4.55
CA SER A 36 12.73 1.99 4.06
C SER A 36 11.23 1.75 4.22
N SER A 37 10.73 0.62 3.73
CA SER A 37 9.31 0.24 3.83
C SER A 37 8.82 0.16 5.26
N TRP A 38 9.65 -0.40 6.15
CA TRP A 38 9.32 -0.52 7.57
C TRP A 38 9.33 0.82 8.30
N SER A 39 10.26 1.71 7.95
CA SER A 39 10.33 3.07 8.51
C SER A 39 9.09 3.89 8.13
N ILE A 40 8.67 3.82 6.86
CA ILE A 40 7.44 4.45 6.38
C ILE A 40 6.23 3.89 7.13
N ARG A 41 6.16 2.57 7.29
CA ARG A 41 5.09 1.92 8.04
C ARG A 41 5.07 2.37 9.50
N CYS A 42 6.22 2.44 10.16
CA CYS A 42 6.34 2.93 11.53
C CYS A 42 5.77 4.35 11.67
N LEU A 43 6.15 5.25 10.76
CA LEU A 43 5.68 6.64 10.76
C LEU A 43 4.15 6.75 10.56
N LEU A 44 3.57 5.91 9.69
CA LEU A 44 2.16 6.00 9.29
C LEU A 44 1.23 5.07 10.09
N TYR A 45 1.77 4.22 10.95
CA TYR A 45 0.97 3.28 11.72
C TYR A 45 -0.08 3.95 12.64
N PRO A 46 0.23 5.07 13.34
CA PRO A 46 -0.78 5.80 14.11
C PRO A 46 -2.01 6.21 13.31
N MET A 47 -1.81 6.65 12.05
CA MET A 47 -2.89 7.01 11.15
C MET A 47 -3.73 5.79 10.76
N SER A 48 -3.08 4.65 10.55
CA SER A 48 -3.74 3.38 10.27
C SER A 48 -4.66 2.93 11.43
N VAL A 49 -4.24 3.13 12.68
CA VAL A 49 -5.08 2.84 13.86
C VAL A 49 -6.30 3.76 13.92
N VAL A 50 -6.10 5.08 13.76
CA VAL A 50 -7.19 6.06 13.76
C VAL A 50 -8.20 5.75 12.67
N LYS A 51 -7.73 5.49 11.44
CA LYS A 51 -8.56 5.09 10.30
C LYS A 51 -9.38 3.83 10.60
N SER A 52 -8.72 2.78 11.11
CA SER A 52 -9.37 1.50 11.41
C SER A 52 -10.51 1.67 12.43
N ARG A 53 -10.27 2.40 13.52
CA ARG A 53 -11.29 2.66 14.54
C ARG A 53 -12.46 3.50 14.03
N LEU A 54 -12.19 4.50 13.18
CA LEU A 54 -13.24 5.32 12.55
C LEU A 54 -14.13 4.52 11.58
N GLN A 55 -13.55 3.54 10.88
CA GLN A 55 -14.30 2.67 9.97
C GLN A 55 -15.10 1.60 10.71
N LEU A 56 -14.59 1.17 11.87
CA LEU A 56 -15.23 0.17 12.75
C LEU A 56 -16.39 0.72 13.58
N GLN A 57 -16.31 1.95 14.08
CA GLN A 57 -17.35 2.48 14.97
C GLN A 57 -18.75 2.45 14.32
N LYS A 58 -19.77 2.14 15.14
CA LYS A 58 -21.17 2.24 14.73
C LYS A 58 -21.60 3.72 14.78
N GLN A 59 -22.12 4.24 13.67
CA GLN A 59 -22.81 5.55 13.59
C GLN A 59 -22.18 6.72 14.39
N ASN A 60 -20.96 7.18 14.07
CA ASN A 60 -20.29 8.36 14.70
C ASN A 60 -20.42 8.49 16.24
N THR A 61 -20.70 7.39 16.96
CA THR A 61 -21.03 7.40 18.39
C THR A 61 -19.80 7.64 19.25
N VAL A 62 -18.63 7.20 18.78
CA VAL A 62 -17.37 7.26 19.53
C VAL A 62 -16.55 8.47 19.11
N TYR A 63 -16.49 8.74 17.81
CA TYR A 63 -15.65 9.78 17.26
C TYR A 63 -16.38 10.63 16.22
N ARG A 64 -16.32 11.96 16.42
CA ARG A 64 -16.83 12.97 15.47
C ARG A 64 -15.99 13.09 14.20
N GLY A 65 -14.71 12.72 14.26
CA GLY A 65 -13.79 12.80 13.12
C GLY A 65 -12.37 12.40 13.48
N MET A 66 -11.45 12.56 12.52
CA MET A 66 -10.05 12.10 12.62
C MET A 66 -9.26 12.76 13.73
N ARG A 67 -9.28 14.10 13.81
CA ARG A 67 -8.57 14.85 14.86
C ARG A 67 -9.10 14.49 16.25
N HIS A 68 -10.42 14.41 16.38
CA HIS A 68 -11.07 14.00 17.63
C HIS A 68 -10.68 12.58 18.03
N ALA A 69 -10.66 11.63 17.08
CA ALA A 69 -10.22 10.26 17.34
C ALA A 69 -8.76 10.21 17.78
N PHE A 70 -7.85 10.90 17.09
CA PHE A 70 -6.43 10.93 17.45
C PHE A 70 -6.20 11.47 18.87
N ILE A 71 -6.78 12.63 19.18
CA ILE A 71 -6.65 13.26 20.50
C ILE A 71 -7.29 12.38 21.59
N HIS A 72 -8.46 11.82 21.33
CA HIS A 72 -9.15 10.96 22.29
C HIS A 72 -8.36 9.68 22.59
N ILE A 73 -7.76 9.06 21.57
CA ILE A 73 -6.90 7.88 21.78
C ILE A 73 -5.68 8.24 22.62
N LEU A 74 -5.00 9.34 22.27
CA LEU A 74 -3.80 9.76 22.98
C LEU A 74 -4.09 10.11 24.45
N ARG A 75 -5.20 10.80 24.73
CA ARG A 75 -5.59 11.24 26.08
C ARG A 75 -6.14 10.11 26.94
N ASN A 76 -6.96 9.22 26.37
CA ASN A 76 -7.68 8.20 27.16
C ASN A 76 -6.99 6.83 27.18
N GLU A 77 -6.17 6.51 26.18
CA GLU A 77 -5.52 5.20 26.06
C GLU A 77 -3.98 5.27 25.99
N GLY A 78 -3.43 6.48 25.86
CA GLY A 78 -1.99 6.72 25.81
C GLY A 78 -1.35 6.51 24.43
N PHE A 79 -0.09 6.93 24.31
CA PHE A 79 0.66 6.88 23.05
C PHE A 79 0.83 5.45 22.52
N THR A 80 1.04 4.48 23.40
CA THR A 80 1.18 3.06 23.03
C THR A 80 -0.05 2.49 22.33
N ALA A 81 -1.23 3.07 22.53
CA ALA A 81 -2.45 2.63 21.87
C ALA A 81 -2.41 2.85 20.35
N LEU A 82 -1.69 3.89 19.89
CA LEU A 82 -1.51 4.19 18.46
C LEU A 82 -0.61 3.19 17.73
N TYR A 83 0.15 2.36 18.46
CA TYR A 83 1.05 1.34 17.91
C TYR A 83 0.60 -0.10 18.20
N ARG A 84 -0.62 -0.29 18.71
CA ARG A 84 -1.14 -1.63 18.98
C ARG A 84 -1.35 -2.42 17.69
N GLY A 85 -0.80 -3.63 17.65
CA GLY A 85 -0.81 -4.50 16.49
C GLY A 85 0.37 -4.31 15.53
N PHE A 86 1.21 -3.28 15.72
CA PHE A 86 2.31 -2.97 14.80
C PHE A 86 3.22 -4.19 14.57
N TRP A 87 3.64 -4.83 15.66
CA TRP A 87 4.49 -6.02 15.62
C TRP A 87 3.83 -7.24 14.96
N MET A 88 2.49 -7.33 14.96
CA MET A 88 1.79 -8.41 14.26
C MET A 88 1.86 -8.25 12.73
N THR A 89 2.19 -7.06 12.23
CA THR A 89 2.38 -6.81 10.81
C THR A 89 3.78 -7.16 10.30
N LEU A 90 4.69 -7.62 11.17
CA LEU A 90 6.06 -7.99 10.79
C LEU A 90 6.13 -9.03 9.65
N PRO A 91 5.28 -10.08 9.62
CA PRO A 91 5.28 -11.02 8.49
C PRO A 91 4.90 -10.37 7.16
N GLN A 92 4.25 -9.20 7.15
CA GLN A 92 3.93 -8.49 5.90
C GLN A 92 5.19 -7.97 5.19
N LEU A 93 6.34 -7.88 5.87
CA LEU A 93 7.62 -7.56 5.22
C LEU A 93 8.00 -8.63 4.19
N SER A 94 7.74 -9.90 4.46
CA SER A 94 8.06 -10.97 3.51
C SER A 94 7.09 -11.00 2.32
N ALA A 95 5.90 -10.43 2.49
CA ALA A 95 4.90 -10.36 1.43
C ALA A 95 5.28 -9.38 0.31
N SER A 96 6.20 -8.44 0.54
CA SER A 96 6.75 -7.59 -0.53
C SER A 96 7.51 -8.40 -1.57
N PHE A 97 8.26 -9.42 -1.15
CA PHE A 97 8.96 -10.33 -2.09
C PHE A 97 7.96 -11.14 -2.91
N LEU A 98 6.91 -11.63 -2.25
CA LEU A 98 5.83 -12.34 -2.90
C LEU A 98 5.11 -11.46 -3.93
N TYR A 99 4.91 -10.17 -3.60
CA TYR A 99 4.36 -9.18 -4.53
C TYR A 99 5.25 -9.02 -5.76
N SER A 100 6.52 -8.68 -5.57
CA SER A 100 7.46 -8.43 -6.68
C SER A 100 7.61 -9.67 -7.56
N GLY A 101 7.82 -10.85 -6.98
CA GLY A 101 7.96 -12.09 -7.74
C GLY A 101 6.71 -12.44 -8.55
N ALA A 102 5.52 -12.32 -7.96
CA ALA A 102 4.26 -12.54 -8.67
C ALA A 102 4.02 -11.48 -9.76
N TYR A 103 4.33 -10.22 -9.47
CA TYR A 103 4.17 -9.11 -10.40
C TYR A 103 5.01 -9.31 -11.67
N GLU A 104 6.30 -9.59 -11.54
CA GLU A 104 7.19 -9.80 -12.70
C GLU A 104 6.76 -11.03 -13.49
N LYS A 105 6.53 -12.17 -12.84
CA LYS A 105 6.10 -13.39 -13.55
C LYS A 105 4.81 -13.21 -14.35
N ILE A 106 3.83 -12.50 -13.79
CA ILE A 106 2.56 -12.24 -14.47
C ILE A 106 2.75 -11.23 -15.59
N ARG A 107 3.61 -10.22 -15.39
CA ARG A 107 3.97 -9.24 -16.41
C ARG A 107 4.63 -9.92 -17.62
N ASP A 108 5.62 -10.77 -17.39
CA ASP A 108 6.33 -11.54 -18.43
C ASP A 108 5.35 -12.44 -19.21
N LEU A 109 4.49 -13.17 -18.49
CA LEU A 109 3.51 -14.06 -19.10
C LEU A 109 2.51 -13.30 -19.98
N LEU A 110 2.02 -12.15 -19.51
CA LEU A 110 1.07 -11.31 -20.26
C LEU A 110 1.72 -10.66 -21.48
N GLN A 111 2.99 -10.23 -21.39
CA GLN A 111 3.73 -9.72 -22.55
C GLN A 111 3.97 -10.82 -23.59
N ALA A 112 4.42 -11.99 -23.15
CA ALA A 112 4.75 -13.11 -24.04
C ALA A 112 3.53 -13.74 -24.72
N HIS A 113 2.40 -13.89 -24.00
CA HIS A 113 1.24 -14.64 -24.50
C HIS A 113 0.08 -13.79 -25.00
N ALA A 114 -0.10 -12.56 -24.48
CA ALA A 114 -1.26 -11.74 -24.81
C ALA A 114 -0.95 -10.55 -25.74
N GLY A 115 0.33 -10.29 -26.06
CA GLY A 115 0.74 -9.19 -26.96
C GLY A 115 0.30 -7.80 -26.48
N LEU A 116 -0.05 -7.65 -25.20
CA LEU A 116 -0.58 -6.42 -24.62
C LEU A 116 0.54 -5.37 -24.54
N SER A 117 0.46 -4.32 -25.38
CA SER A 117 1.47 -3.26 -25.45
C SER A 117 1.23 -2.10 -24.47
N SER A 118 0.07 -2.03 -23.83
CA SER A 118 -0.24 -0.94 -22.86
C SER A 118 0.41 -1.21 -21.50
N ALA A 119 1.43 -0.42 -21.16
CA ALA A 119 2.11 -0.49 -19.86
C ALA A 119 1.15 -0.33 -18.67
N ALA A 120 0.10 0.47 -18.81
CA ALA A 120 -0.90 0.70 -17.77
C ALA A 120 -1.75 -0.53 -17.48
N ILE A 121 -2.29 -1.17 -18.53
CA ILE A 121 -3.14 -2.37 -18.40
C ILE A 121 -2.30 -3.55 -17.90
N LEU A 122 -1.09 -3.71 -18.44
CA LEU A 122 -0.18 -4.77 -18.04
C LEU A 122 0.16 -4.68 -16.54
N SER A 123 0.55 -3.49 -16.08
CA SER A 123 0.88 -3.24 -14.67
C SER A 123 -0.35 -3.37 -13.76
N ALA A 124 -1.54 -3.00 -14.25
CA ALA A 124 -2.79 -3.17 -13.53
C ALA A 124 -3.14 -4.65 -13.30
N LEU A 125 -3.01 -5.50 -14.34
CA LEU A 125 -3.30 -6.93 -14.25
C LEU A 125 -2.25 -7.68 -13.41
N ALA A 126 -0.96 -7.40 -13.62
CA ALA A 126 0.12 -7.93 -12.80
C ALA A 126 -0.04 -7.51 -11.34
N GLY A 127 -0.33 -6.23 -11.09
CA GLY A 127 -0.58 -5.68 -9.76
C GLY A 127 -1.80 -6.31 -9.08
N ALA A 128 -2.88 -6.58 -9.81
CA ALA A 128 -4.07 -7.25 -9.29
C ALA A 128 -3.76 -8.67 -8.80
N ALA A 129 -3.10 -9.48 -9.62
CA ALA A 129 -2.80 -10.86 -9.28
C ALA A 129 -1.69 -10.99 -8.21
N ALA A 130 -0.68 -10.10 -8.25
CA ALA A 130 0.30 -9.97 -7.16
C ALA A 130 -0.37 -9.60 -5.83
N SER A 131 -1.30 -8.63 -5.85
CA SER A 131 -2.08 -8.23 -4.67
C SER A 131 -2.95 -9.34 -4.10
N ALA A 132 -3.50 -10.23 -4.94
CA ALA A 132 -4.25 -11.39 -4.48
C ALA A 132 -3.35 -12.39 -3.73
N THR A 133 -2.15 -12.62 -4.24
CA THR A 133 -1.18 -13.56 -3.66
C THR A 133 -0.68 -13.07 -2.30
N THR A 134 -0.42 -11.76 -2.15
CA THR A 134 0.00 -11.19 -0.86
C THR A 134 -1.07 -11.25 0.23
N GLN A 135 -2.36 -11.33 -0.13
CA GLN A 135 -3.44 -11.49 0.86
C GLN A 135 -3.29 -12.74 1.73
N LEU A 136 -2.56 -13.76 1.27
CA LEU A 136 -2.29 -14.97 2.05
C LEU A 136 -1.55 -14.66 3.37
N ILE A 137 -0.72 -13.62 3.37
CA ILE A 137 0.05 -13.17 4.55
C ILE A 137 -0.61 -11.96 5.21
N PHE A 138 -1.19 -11.04 4.42
CA PHE A 138 -1.81 -9.82 4.93
C PHE A 138 -3.07 -10.11 5.75
N VAL A 139 -3.97 -10.98 5.28
CA VAL A 139 -5.25 -11.23 5.96
C VAL A 139 -5.09 -11.78 7.38
N PRO A 140 -4.30 -12.85 7.64
CA PRO A 140 -4.13 -13.36 9.00
C PRO A 140 -3.47 -12.34 9.94
N THR A 141 -2.49 -11.59 9.45
CA THR A 141 -1.79 -10.57 10.25
C THR A 141 -2.68 -9.36 10.55
N ASP A 142 -3.46 -8.91 9.57
CA ASP A 142 -4.40 -7.79 9.72
C ASP A 142 -5.53 -8.12 10.69
N ILE A 143 -6.10 -9.33 10.67
CA ILE A 143 -7.16 -9.72 11.61
C ILE A 143 -6.67 -9.61 13.05
N ILE A 144 -5.48 -10.14 13.35
CA ILE A 144 -4.88 -10.08 14.69
C ILE A 144 -4.63 -8.61 15.08
N ALA A 145 -4.01 -7.83 14.17
CA ALA A 145 -3.71 -6.42 14.41
C ALA A 145 -5.00 -5.60 14.66
N GLN A 146 -6.06 -5.82 13.87
CA GLN A 146 -7.34 -5.13 14.02
C GLN A 146 -8.01 -5.43 15.36
N HIS A 147 -8.00 -6.70 15.80
CA HIS A 147 -8.51 -7.06 17.13
C HIS A 147 -7.70 -6.40 18.25
N MET A 148 -6.38 -6.28 18.10
CA MET A 148 -5.54 -5.53 19.05
C MET A 148 -5.83 -4.03 19.04
N MET A 149 -6.10 -3.44 17.87
CA MET A 149 -6.41 -2.01 17.73
C MET A 149 -7.68 -1.61 18.48
N VAL A 150 -8.67 -2.51 18.62
CA VAL A 150 -9.95 -2.23 19.29
C VAL A 150 -10.03 -2.78 20.73
N HIS A 151 -8.96 -3.38 21.24
CA HIS A 151 -8.98 -4.15 22.50
C HIS A 151 -9.45 -3.37 23.74
N ASN A 152 -9.09 -2.07 23.86
CA ASN A 152 -9.41 -1.27 25.05
C ASN A 152 -10.90 -0.90 25.18
N ASN A 153 -11.57 -0.68 24.05
CA ASN A 153 -12.96 -0.23 24.02
C ASN A 153 -13.79 -1.14 23.11
N PRO A 154 -13.85 -2.44 23.42
CA PRO A 154 -14.37 -3.42 22.48
C PRO A 154 -15.85 -3.24 22.19
N ASP A 155 -16.65 -2.86 23.19
CA ASP A 155 -18.11 -2.76 23.08
C ASP A 155 -18.55 -1.66 22.11
N SER A 156 -17.72 -0.63 21.92
CA SER A 156 -18.01 0.47 21.00
C SER A 156 -17.69 0.15 19.53
N PHE A 157 -16.90 -0.91 19.29
CA PHE A 157 -16.48 -1.35 17.95
C PHE A 157 -17.00 -2.74 17.56
N ILE A 158 -17.59 -3.50 18.49
CA ILE A 158 -18.09 -4.85 18.20
C ILE A 158 -19.52 -4.81 17.67
N GLY A 159 -19.74 -5.56 16.57
CA GLY A 159 -21.02 -5.71 15.89
C GLY A 159 -22.11 -6.45 16.69
N SER A 160 -21.77 -7.50 17.46
CA SER A 160 -22.70 -8.41 18.17
C SER A 160 -21.98 -9.20 19.28
N MET A 161 -22.71 -9.72 20.27
CA MET A 161 -22.21 -10.53 21.40
C MET A 161 -21.39 -11.75 20.97
N ARG A 162 -21.72 -12.41 19.86
CA ARG A 162 -20.94 -13.54 19.31
C ARG A 162 -19.51 -13.14 18.90
N ASN A 163 -19.32 -11.86 18.63
CA ASN A 163 -18.06 -11.29 18.16
C ASN A 163 -17.21 -10.75 19.32
N ALA A 164 -17.82 -10.55 20.49
CA ALA A 164 -17.11 -10.36 21.74
C ALA A 164 -16.41 -11.63 22.20
N ALA A 165 -16.77 -12.82 21.70
CA ALA A 165 -16.16 -14.09 22.12
C ALA A 165 -14.61 -14.09 22.10
N VAL A 166 -13.98 -13.55 21.05
CA VAL A 166 -12.50 -13.44 20.98
C VAL A 166 -11.97 -12.49 22.04
N ILE A 167 -12.64 -11.36 22.27
CA ILE A 167 -12.18 -10.35 23.22
C ILE A 167 -12.47 -10.77 24.66
N ASN A 168 -13.60 -11.42 24.93
CA ASN A 168 -13.95 -12.01 26.21
C ASN A 168 -12.96 -13.12 26.55
N PHE A 169 -12.63 -13.99 25.58
CA PHE A 169 -11.56 -14.98 25.75
C PHE A 169 -10.24 -14.32 26.11
N VAL A 170 -9.86 -13.23 25.43
CA VAL A 170 -8.64 -12.49 25.80
C VAL A 170 -8.77 -11.93 27.21
N LYS A 171 -9.89 -11.30 27.60
CA LYS A 171 -10.09 -10.74 28.95
C LYS A 171 -10.01 -11.80 30.05
N GLU A 172 -10.54 -12.99 29.79
CA GLU A 172 -10.60 -14.13 30.73
C GLU A 172 -9.36 -15.03 30.68
N ASP A 173 -8.40 -14.79 29.77
CA ASP A 173 -7.25 -15.67 29.57
C ASP A 173 -6.34 -15.71 30.83
N PRO A 174 -6.24 -16.87 31.51
CA PRO A 174 -5.43 -17.01 32.74
C PRO A 174 -3.92 -16.80 32.49
N LEU A 175 -3.48 -16.87 31.24
CA LEU A 175 -2.08 -16.62 30.84
C LEU A 175 -1.78 -15.13 30.59
N GLY A 176 -2.69 -14.22 30.97
CA GLY A 176 -2.59 -12.79 30.71
C GLY A 176 -1.32 -12.09 31.20
N LYS A 177 -0.62 -12.65 32.20
CA LYS A 177 0.67 -12.13 32.71
C LYS A 177 1.91 -12.69 31.99
N ARG A 178 1.80 -13.79 31.24
CA ARG A 178 2.95 -14.48 30.61
C ARG A 178 3.05 -14.25 29.10
N LEU A 179 1.93 -13.99 28.43
CA LEU A 179 1.89 -13.83 26.98
C LEU A 179 1.67 -12.37 26.56
N THR A 180 2.33 -11.97 25.47
CA THR A 180 2.08 -10.66 24.84
C THR A 180 0.64 -10.59 24.32
N LEU A 181 0.07 -9.38 24.25
CA LEU A 181 -1.30 -9.18 23.79
C LEU A 181 -1.54 -9.78 22.38
N GLY A 182 -0.56 -9.71 21.48
CA GLY A 182 -0.68 -10.29 20.14
C GLY A 182 -0.87 -11.80 20.16
N LEU A 183 -0.02 -12.53 20.91
CA LEU A 183 -0.14 -13.98 21.04
C LEU A 183 -1.44 -14.41 21.71
N ARG A 184 -1.94 -13.62 22.68
CA ARG A 184 -3.25 -13.85 23.31
C ARG A 184 -4.38 -13.71 22.30
N VAL A 185 -4.35 -12.68 21.45
CA VAL A 185 -5.34 -12.49 20.38
C VAL A 185 -5.24 -13.60 19.34
N THR A 186 -4.04 -13.98 18.91
CA THR A 186 -3.82 -15.11 17.99
C THR A 186 -4.43 -16.39 18.53
N ARG A 187 -4.14 -16.71 19.80
CA ARG A 187 -4.70 -17.89 20.48
C ARG A 187 -6.21 -17.79 20.61
N ALA A 188 -6.75 -16.63 20.96
CA ALA A 188 -8.20 -16.43 21.06
C ALA A 188 -8.90 -16.63 19.70
N VAL A 189 -8.32 -16.13 18.60
CA VAL A 189 -8.85 -16.37 17.25
C VAL A 189 -8.82 -17.85 16.91
N TYR A 190 -7.73 -18.55 17.21
CA TYR A 190 -7.61 -19.98 16.97
C TYR A 190 -8.58 -20.80 17.82
N CYS A 191 -8.73 -20.51 19.10
CA CYS A 191 -9.64 -21.24 19.99
C CYS A 191 -11.11 -21.01 19.64
N VAL A 192 -11.47 -19.82 19.18
CA VAL A 192 -12.88 -19.47 18.89
C VAL A 192 -13.32 -19.88 17.47
N ASP A 193 -12.47 -19.66 16.46
CA ASP A 193 -12.83 -19.87 15.04
C ASP A 193 -11.98 -20.95 14.34
N GLY A 194 -10.96 -21.50 15.01
CA GLY A 194 -9.97 -22.37 14.40
C GLY A 194 -9.15 -21.65 13.33
N PHE A 195 -8.59 -22.43 12.40
CA PHE A 195 -7.77 -21.90 11.31
C PHE A 195 -8.56 -20.98 10.36
N LYS A 196 -9.85 -21.24 10.17
CA LYS A 196 -10.74 -20.43 9.31
C LYS A 196 -10.92 -18.99 9.85
N GLY A 197 -10.68 -18.77 11.14
CA GLY A 197 -10.72 -17.43 11.74
C GLY A 197 -9.68 -16.47 11.16
N PHE A 198 -8.48 -16.97 10.88
CA PHE A 198 -7.37 -16.19 10.33
C PHE A 198 -7.56 -15.76 8.88
N TYR A 199 -8.47 -16.39 8.15
CA TYR A 199 -8.80 -16.04 6.76
C TYR A 199 -10.21 -15.46 6.64
N ARG A 200 -10.85 -15.07 7.74
CA ARG A 200 -12.15 -14.42 7.71
C ARG A 200 -12.02 -13.05 7.06
N GLY A 201 -12.78 -12.81 5.98
CA GLY A 201 -12.63 -11.60 5.17
C GLY A 201 -11.55 -11.69 4.09
N PHE A 202 -11.05 -12.88 3.77
CA PHE A 202 -10.12 -13.08 2.64
C PHE A 202 -10.74 -12.64 1.32
N LEU A 203 -11.99 -13.05 1.05
CA LEU A 203 -12.71 -12.64 -0.17
C LEU A 203 -12.94 -11.12 -0.21
N SER A 204 -13.38 -10.48 0.88
CA SER A 204 -13.50 -9.01 0.91
C SER A 204 -12.16 -8.30 0.73
N SER A 205 -11.06 -8.91 1.19
CA SER A 205 -9.72 -8.38 0.98
C SER A 205 -9.34 -8.44 -0.50
N ILE A 206 -9.52 -9.58 -1.16
CA ILE A 206 -9.26 -9.68 -2.61
C ILE A 206 -10.13 -8.71 -3.41
N MET A 207 -11.44 -8.67 -3.12
CA MET A 207 -12.38 -7.75 -3.76
C MET A 207 -12.00 -6.28 -3.58
N LEU A 208 -11.27 -5.93 -2.52
CA LEU A 208 -10.73 -4.60 -2.30
C LEU A 208 -9.43 -4.38 -3.08
N TYR A 209 -8.44 -5.25 -2.86
CA TYR A 209 -7.06 -4.99 -3.31
C TYR A 209 -6.88 -5.17 -4.82
N ILE A 210 -7.66 -6.05 -5.47
CA ILE A 210 -7.63 -6.19 -6.94
C ILE A 210 -8.06 -4.88 -7.61
N PRO A 211 -9.29 -4.37 -7.40
CA PRO A 211 -9.72 -3.11 -8.02
C PRO A 211 -8.86 -1.93 -7.59
N SER A 212 -8.42 -1.90 -6.31
CA SER A 212 -7.54 -0.83 -5.82
C SER A 212 -6.21 -0.80 -6.57
N SER A 213 -5.61 -1.96 -6.87
CA SER A 213 -4.34 -2.03 -7.60
C SER A 213 -4.51 -1.62 -9.06
N MET A 214 -5.61 -2.04 -9.68
CA MET A 214 -5.90 -1.66 -11.07
C MET A 214 -6.09 -0.15 -11.21
N VAL A 215 -6.93 0.44 -10.34
CA VAL A 215 -7.13 1.91 -10.33
C VAL A 215 -5.81 2.62 -10.04
N PHE A 216 -5.00 2.12 -9.10
CA PHE A 216 -3.71 2.71 -8.79
C PHE A 216 -2.80 2.76 -10.01
N TRP A 217 -2.52 1.62 -10.65
CA TRP A 217 -1.57 1.56 -11.78
C TRP A 217 -2.07 2.33 -13.00
N VAL A 218 -3.36 2.21 -13.36
CA VAL A 218 -3.92 2.98 -14.48
C VAL A 218 -3.85 4.49 -14.21
N THR A 219 -4.25 4.93 -13.01
CA THR A 219 -4.16 6.35 -12.64
C THR A 219 -2.70 6.82 -12.65
N TYR A 220 -1.77 5.99 -12.17
CA TYR A 220 -0.36 6.33 -12.06
C TYR A 220 0.26 6.67 -13.41
N TYR A 221 0.07 5.78 -14.40
CA TYR A 221 0.58 6.03 -15.75
C TYR A 221 -0.12 7.21 -16.43
N ASN A 222 -1.45 7.34 -16.29
CA ASN A 222 -2.17 8.48 -16.87
C ASN A 222 -1.71 9.83 -16.28
N VAL A 223 -1.46 9.90 -14.97
CA VAL A 223 -0.96 11.11 -14.32
C VAL A 223 0.49 11.40 -14.74
N LEU A 224 1.34 10.38 -14.86
CA LEU A 224 2.70 10.56 -15.38
C LEU A 224 2.69 11.08 -16.81
N ASP A 225 1.84 10.53 -17.68
CA ASP A 225 1.73 10.98 -19.07
C ASP A 225 1.14 12.38 -19.16
N LEU A 226 0.21 12.74 -18.27
CA LEU A 226 -0.24 14.12 -18.11
C LEU A 226 0.88 15.06 -17.70
N PHE A 227 1.72 14.70 -16.73
CA PHE A 227 2.87 15.53 -16.32
C PHE A 227 3.90 15.68 -17.44
N LYS A 228 4.17 14.60 -18.19
CA LYS A 228 5.03 14.68 -19.39
C LYS A 228 4.44 15.61 -20.44
N ALA A 229 3.12 15.54 -20.70
CA ALA A 229 2.44 16.40 -21.65
C ALA A 229 2.46 17.87 -21.21
N LEU A 230 2.17 18.15 -19.94
CA LEU A 230 2.24 19.50 -19.37
C LEU A 230 3.64 20.09 -19.47
N ARG A 231 4.69 19.30 -19.19
CA ARG A 231 6.07 19.76 -19.34
C ARG A 231 6.40 20.06 -20.81
N ARG A 232 5.96 19.19 -21.73
CA ARG A 232 6.19 19.34 -23.17
C ARG A 232 5.53 20.59 -23.74
N HIS A 233 4.28 20.86 -23.36
CA HIS A 233 3.46 21.89 -23.99
C HIS A 233 3.46 23.24 -23.26
N VAL A 234 3.73 23.26 -21.96
CA VAL A 234 3.67 24.50 -21.16
C VAL A 234 5.05 24.94 -20.71
N ILE A 235 5.81 24.03 -20.10
CA ILE A 235 7.07 24.40 -19.43
C ILE A 235 8.19 24.64 -20.42
N TYR A 236 8.40 23.77 -21.41
CA TYR A 236 9.49 23.97 -22.38
C TYR A 236 9.30 25.20 -23.25
N PRO A 237 8.11 25.46 -23.83
CA PRO A 237 7.89 26.68 -24.59
C PRO A 237 8.08 27.95 -23.74
N ALA A 238 7.60 27.94 -22.49
CA ALA A 238 7.76 29.07 -21.58
C ALA A 238 9.24 29.32 -21.20
N LEU A 239 10.02 28.26 -20.97
CA LEU A 239 11.46 28.38 -20.70
C LEU A 239 12.23 28.88 -21.91
N THR A 240 11.88 28.42 -23.12
CA THR A 240 12.51 28.91 -24.36
C THR A 240 12.20 30.39 -24.64
N THR A 241 11.01 30.88 -24.26
CA THR A 241 10.66 32.30 -24.40
C THR A 241 11.34 33.21 -23.37
N LEU A 242 11.77 32.66 -22.23
CA LEU A 242 12.44 33.42 -21.16
C LEU A 242 13.97 33.43 -21.29
N SER A 243 14.54 32.63 -22.19
CA SER A 243 15.99 32.55 -22.41
C SER A 243 16.40 33.57 -23.48
N GLU A 244 17.10 34.64 -23.07
CA GLU A 244 17.51 35.76 -23.94
C GLU A 244 18.37 35.33 -25.16
N ASP A 245 19.06 34.19 -25.08
CA ASP A 245 19.92 33.70 -26.17
C ASP A 245 19.25 32.75 -27.19
N GLY A 246 17.95 32.42 -27.03
CA GLY A 246 17.19 31.60 -28.00
C GLY A 246 17.69 30.16 -28.23
N GLN A 247 18.83 29.76 -27.66
CA GLN A 247 19.39 28.41 -27.73
C GLN A 247 19.39 27.77 -26.34
N LEU A 248 18.24 27.24 -25.93
CA LEU A 248 18.20 26.28 -24.83
C LEU A 248 18.82 24.97 -25.34
N SER A 249 20.06 24.67 -24.95
CA SER A 249 20.75 23.45 -25.38
C SER A 249 19.87 22.22 -25.12
N GLN A 250 19.74 21.33 -26.11
CA GLN A 250 18.98 20.08 -26.00
C GLN A 250 19.38 19.29 -24.75
N ALA A 251 20.68 19.34 -24.39
CA ALA A 251 21.22 18.74 -23.17
C ALA A 251 20.68 19.39 -21.87
N TYR A 252 20.34 20.68 -21.86
CA TYR A 252 19.72 21.35 -20.72
C TYR A 252 18.25 20.97 -20.56
N VAL A 253 17.50 20.94 -21.66
CA VAL A 253 16.09 20.49 -21.71
C VAL A 253 15.98 19.05 -21.22
N GLU A 254 16.89 18.21 -21.70
CA GLU A 254 17.00 16.80 -21.35
C GLU A 254 17.36 16.65 -19.87
N LYS A 255 18.43 17.29 -19.39
CA LYS A 255 18.84 17.29 -17.96
C LYS A 255 17.77 17.81 -17.00
N HIS A 256 16.95 18.80 -17.39
CA HIS A 256 15.81 19.27 -16.58
C HIS A 256 14.52 18.46 -16.76
N HIS A 257 14.40 17.66 -17.83
CA HIS A 257 13.32 16.69 -17.99
C HIS A 257 13.38 15.64 -16.87
N TYR A 258 14.57 15.15 -16.55
CA TYR A 258 14.75 14.02 -15.64
C TYR A 258 14.82 14.42 -14.16
N ARG A 259 15.37 15.60 -13.82
CA ARG A 259 15.47 16.06 -12.42
C ARG A 259 14.11 16.13 -11.69
N ASN A 260 13.02 16.31 -12.44
CA ASN A 260 11.66 16.38 -11.89
C ASN A 260 10.92 15.04 -11.90
N ILE A 261 11.44 13.97 -12.53
CA ILE A 261 10.78 12.65 -12.59
C ILE A 261 10.52 12.09 -11.19
N PHE A 262 11.45 12.29 -10.27
CA PHE A 262 11.29 11.85 -8.88
C PHE A 262 10.07 12.49 -8.20
N VAL A 263 9.87 13.80 -8.40
CA VAL A 263 8.72 14.53 -7.86
C VAL A 263 7.44 14.13 -8.60
N ASP A 264 7.50 13.98 -9.92
CA ASP A 264 6.38 13.54 -10.76
C ASP A 264 5.88 12.16 -10.32
N GLN A 265 6.80 11.22 -10.07
CA GLN A 265 6.48 9.87 -9.58
C GLN A 265 5.85 9.91 -8.19
N ALA A 266 6.36 10.73 -7.27
CA ALA A 266 5.79 10.89 -5.93
C ALA A 266 4.38 11.50 -5.97
N LEU A 267 4.17 12.52 -6.79
CA LEU A 267 2.85 13.15 -7.00
C LEU A 267 1.88 12.20 -7.71
N ALA A 268 2.33 11.49 -8.74
CA ALA A 268 1.54 10.49 -9.44
C ALA A 268 1.15 9.34 -8.50
N GLY A 269 2.09 8.86 -7.68
CA GLY A 269 1.84 7.85 -6.65
C GLY A 269 0.80 8.33 -5.63
N SER A 270 0.91 9.58 -5.17
CA SER A 270 -0.03 10.19 -4.23
C SER A 270 -1.45 10.27 -4.81
N LEU A 271 -1.59 10.87 -6.00
CA LEU A 271 -2.88 11.03 -6.69
C LEU A 271 -3.52 9.68 -7.01
N SER A 272 -2.72 8.70 -7.40
CA SER A 272 -3.18 7.33 -7.67
C SER A 272 -3.65 6.62 -6.40
N GLY A 273 -2.92 6.78 -5.29
CA GLY A 273 -3.31 6.25 -3.98
C GLY A 273 -4.63 6.86 -3.47
N MET A 274 -4.84 8.15 -3.71
CA MET A 274 -6.07 8.87 -3.37
C MET A 274 -7.25 8.42 -4.25
N SER A 275 -7.06 8.33 -5.57
CA SER A 275 -8.08 7.85 -6.51
C SER A 275 -8.51 6.42 -6.19
N ALA A 276 -7.55 5.52 -5.95
CA ALA A 276 -7.84 4.15 -5.55
C ALA A 276 -8.61 4.09 -4.21
N ALA A 277 -8.28 4.96 -3.26
CA ALA A 277 -9.00 5.07 -1.99
C ALA A 277 -10.46 5.51 -2.16
N ILE A 278 -10.72 6.46 -3.05
CA ILE A 278 -12.06 6.97 -3.35
C ILE A 278 -12.90 5.86 -3.99
N CYS A 279 -12.40 5.24 -5.06
CA CYS A 279 -13.14 4.21 -5.81
C CYS A 279 -13.46 2.98 -4.96
N THR A 280 -12.60 2.64 -4.00
CA THR A 280 -12.73 1.39 -3.23
C THR A 280 -13.15 1.60 -1.77
N ASN A 281 -13.64 2.80 -1.40
CA ASN A 281 -14.08 3.08 -0.02
C ASN A 281 -15.12 2.11 0.55
N PRO A 282 -16.19 1.79 -0.19
CA PRO A 282 -17.20 0.85 0.31
C PRO A 282 -16.64 -0.54 0.59
N LEU A 283 -15.70 -1.00 -0.24
CA LEU A 283 -15.09 -2.34 -0.14
C LEU A 283 -14.18 -2.45 1.09
N GLU A 284 -13.47 -1.38 1.43
CA GLU A 284 -12.66 -1.29 2.65
C GLU A 284 -13.53 -1.32 3.91
N VAL A 285 -14.63 -0.55 3.93
CA VAL A 285 -15.58 -0.56 5.05
C VAL A 285 -16.19 -1.94 5.23
N LEU A 286 -16.55 -2.61 4.12
CA LEU A 286 -17.04 -3.99 4.14
C LEU A 286 -15.98 -4.95 4.69
N ARG A 287 -14.74 -4.88 4.18
CA ARG A 287 -13.62 -5.74 4.60
C ARG A 287 -13.38 -5.66 6.10
N ILE A 288 -13.17 -4.45 6.61
CA ILE A 288 -12.84 -4.19 8.02
C ILE A 288 -13.97 -4.67 8.94
N ARG A 289 -15.23 -4.53 8.52
CA ARG A 289 -16.38 -5.04 9.29
C ARG A 289 -16.49 -6.55 9.26
N VAL A 290 -16.27 -7.20 8.12
CA VAL A 290 -16.28 -8.67 8.07
C VAL A 290 -15.17 -9.26 8.96
N GLN A 291 -13.99 -8.63 8.97
CA GLN A 291 -12.86 -9.05 9.79
C GLN A 291 -13.14 -8.88 11.30
N VAL A 292 -13.57 -7.69 11.74
CA VAL A 292 -13.73 -7.40 13.17
C VAL A 292 -15.12 -7.74 13.71
N HIS A 293 -16.19 -7.41 12.98
CA HIS A 293 -17.55 -7.77 13.38
C HIS A 293 -17.87 -9.23 13.07
N ARG A 294 -16.99 -10.02 12.45
CA ARG A 294 -17.14 -11.49 12.37
C ARG A 294 -18.52 -11.97 11.86
N THR A 295 -19.22 -11.15 11.05
CA THR A 295 -20.54 -11.44 10.45
C THR A 295 -20.42 -12.04 9.06
N SER A 296 -21.48 -12.71 8.58
CA SER A 296 -21.51 -13.16 7.18
C SER A 296 -21.50 -11.96 6.22
N TYR A 297 -21.03 -12.17 4.98
CA TYR A 297 -20.99 -11.10 3.98
C TYR A 297 -22.39 -10.51 3.73
N ALA A 298 -23.38 -11.37 3.51
CA ALA A 298 -24.77 -10.95 3.26
C ALA A 298 -25.34 -10.15 4.44
N GLU A 299 -25.09 -10.59 5.67
CA GLU A 299 -25.54 -9.86 6.86
C GLU A 299 -24.81 -8.52 7.00
N THR A 300 -23.51 -8.47 6.72
CA THR A 300 -22.71 -7.24 6.81
C THR A 300 -23.20 -6.21 5.81
N ILE A 301 -23.46 -6.62 4.57
CA ILE A 301 -24.02 -5.76 3.52
C ILE A 301 -25.42 -5.30 3.91
N ARG A 302 -26.30 -6.19 4.36
CA ARG A 302 -27.66 -5.83 4.80
C ARG A 302 -27.63 -4.81 5.93
N ARG A 303 -26.75 -4.98 6.93
CA ARG A 303 -26.56 -4.04 8.04
C ARG A 303 -26.00 -2.70 7.54
N LEU A 304 -25.02 -2.72 6.64
CA LEU A 304 -24.47 -1.50 6.03
C LEU A 304 -25.55 -0.70 5.31
N MET A 305 -26.34 -1.35 4.45
CA MET A 305 -27.43 -0.67 3.74
C MET A 305 -28.51 -0.17 4.69
N LYS A 306 -28.90 -0.96 5.71
CA LYS A 306 -29.96 -0.59 6.65
C LYS A 306 -29.58 0.55 7.59
N TYR A 307 -28.35 0.55 8.12
CA TYR A 307 -27.95 1.50 9.18
C TYR A 307 -27.12 2.69 8.68
N GLU A 308 -26.46 2.58 7.52
CA GLU A 308 -25.58 3.63 6.99
C GLU A 308 -26.03 4.18 5.64
N GLY A 309 -26.75 3.40 4.84
CA GLY A 309 -27.25 3.84 3.53
C GLY A 309 -26.13 4.39 2.64
N THR A 310 -26.28 5.62 2.16
CA THR A 310 -25.29 6.30 1.30
C THR A 310 -24.05 6.79 2.03
N ARG A 311 -24.06 6.86 3.37
CA ARG A 311 -22.89 7.28 4.15
C ARG A 311 -21.74 6.28 4.10
N VAL A 312 -21.98 5.05 3.65
CA VAL A 312 -20.92 4.04 3.45
C VAL A 312 -19.86 4.54 2.47
N PHE A 313 -20.24 5.31 1.46
CA PHE A 313 -19.30 5.83 0.45
C PHE A 313 -18.33 6.87 1.02
N THR A 314 -18.76 7.66 2.01
CA THR A 314 -17.96 8.76 2.57
C THR A 314 -17.36 8.45 3.94
N LYS A 315 -17.85 7.41 4.62
CA LYS A 315 -17.38 7.03 5.96
C LYS A 315 -15.92 6.62 5.94
N GLY A 316 -15.12 7.31 6.77
CA GLY A 316 -13.68 7.06 6.86
C GLY A 316 -12.91 7.45 5.58
N LEU A 317 -13.54 8.13 4.63
CA LEU A 317 -12.88 8.50 3.38
C LEU A 317 -11.76 9.54 3.59
N PRO A 318 -11.94 10.63 4.37
CA PRO A 318 -10.85 11.58 4.62
C PRO A 318 -9.57 10.95 5.23
N PRO A 319 -9.64 10.15 6.33
CA PRO A 319 -8.44 9.49 6.86
C PRO A 319 -7.83 8.51 5.87
N ARG A 320 -8.65 7.89 5.02
CA ARG A 320 -8.15 6.99 4.00
C ARG A 320 -7.40 7.71 2.88
N ILE A 321 -7.94 8.81 2.36
CA ILE A 321 -7.30 9.63 1.32
C ILE A 321 -5.96 10.14 1.83
N ILE A 322 -5.93 10.72 3.03
CA ILE A 322 -4.69 11.24 3.63
C ILE A 322 -3.68 10.11 3.83
N ASN A 323 -4.08 9.00 4.43
CA ASN A 323 -3.20 7.88 4.68
C ASN A 323 -2.62 7.30 3.38
N ASN A 324 -3.46 7.03 2.37
CA ASN A 324 -3.01 6.44 1.12
C ASN A 324 -2.19 7.41 0.27
N GLY A 325 -2.53 8.71 0.26
CA GLY A 325 -1.74 9.72 -0.44
C GLY A 325 -0.33 9.82 0.14
N ILE A 326 -0.21 9.98 1.47
CA ILE A 326 1.10 10.06 2.14
C ILE A 326 1.88 8.75 2.01
N TYR A 327 1.21 7.59 2.20
CA TYR A 327 1.85 6.29 2.07
C TYR A 327 2.44 6.07 0.68
N SER A 328 1.67 6.33 -0.38
CA SER A 328 2.15 6.18 -1.76
C SER A 328 3.25 7.17 -2.11
N CYS A 329 3.16 8.41 -1.61
CA CYS A 329 4.24 9.40 -1.76
C CYS A 329 5.55 8.88 -1.17
N LEU A 330 5.52 8.51 0.12
CA LEU A 330 6.71 8.07 0.84
C LEU A 330 7.27 6.76 0.29
N ILE A 331 6.42 5.82 -0.12
CA ILE A 331 6.90 4.60 -0.79
C ILE A 331 7.60 4.91 -2.10
N MET A 332 7.05 5.79 -2.93
CA MET A 332 7.67 6.12 -4.20
C MET A 332 9.02 6.83 -3.98
N LEU A 333 9.06 7.83 -3.09
CA LEU A 333 10.29 8.52 -2.72
C LEU A 333 11.32 7.56 -2.12
N GLY A 334 10.89 6.68 -1.21
CA GLY A 334 11.74 5.69 -0.56
C GLY A 334 12.28 4.66 -1.54
N TYR A 335 11.44 4.12 -2.42
CA TYR A 335 11.82 3.14 -3.43
C TYR A 335 12.83 3.72 -4.42
N GLU A 336 12.58 4.91 -4.95
CA GLU A 336 13.49 5.58 -5.86
C GLU A 336 14.83 5.90 -5.17
N THR A 337 14.80 6.45 -3.94
CA THR A 337 16.03 6.73 -3.18
C THR A 337 16.85 5.46 -2.95
N VAL A 338 16.20 4.35 -2.60
CA VAL A 338 16.84 3.05 -2.41
C VAL A 338 17.45 2.54 -3.71
N LYS A 339 16.72 2.65 -4.84
CA LYS A 339 17.27 2.32 -6.15
C LYS A 339 18.49 3.17 -6.46
N LYS A 340 18.44 4.49 -6.22
CA LYS A 340 19.59 5.39 -6.49
C LYS A 340 20.85 4.97 -5.76
N LEU A 341 20.71 4.45 -4.54
CA LEU A 341 21.81 3.99 -3.69
C LEU A 341 22.34 2.61 -4.06
N CYS A 342 21.54 1.77 -4.73
CA CYS A 342 21.87 0.36 -5.01
C CYS A 342 22.23 0.07 -6.46
N VAL A 343 22.38 1.09 -7.31
CA VAL A 343 22.83 0.93 -8.69
C VAL A 343 24.23 0.31 -8.73
N LEU A 344 24.45 -0.68 -9.59
CA LEU A 344 25.77 -1.27 -9.81
C LEU A 344 26.73 -0.22 -10.41
N PRO A 345 28.00 -0.15 -9.96
CA PRO A 345 28.95 0.86 -10.41
C PRO A 345 29.08 0.96 -11.93
N GLN A 346 29.00 -0.18 -12.63
CA GLN A 346 29.09 -0.28 -14.10
C GLN A 346 27.98 0.44 -14.87
N PHE A 347 26.80 0.62 -14.26
CA PHE A 347 25.66 1.30 -14.89
C PHE A 347 25.47 2.73 -14.38
N ARG A 348 26.27 3.17 -13.40
CA ARG A 348 26.07 4.46 -12.71
C ARG A 348 26.18 5.66 -13.65
N ASP A 349 27.09 5.59 -14.62
CA ASP A 349 27.35 6.66 -15.58
C ASP A 349 26.38 6.63 -16.78
N HIS A 350 25.63 5.53 -16.93
CA HIS A 350 24.65 5.32 -18.01
C HIS A 350 23.22 5.68 -17.59
N ILE A 351 22.97 5.93 -16.30
CA ILE A 351 21.64 6.24 -15.77
C ILE A 351 21.38 7.74 -15.80
N VAL A 352 20.24 8.11 -16.39
CA VAL A 352 19.78 9.50 -16.42
C VAL A 352 18.80 9.73 -15.26
N TRP A 353 19.15 10.64 -14.35
CA TRP A 353 18.58 10.75 -13.00
C TRP A 353 17.36 11.65 -12.81
#